data_AF-A0A1V5Y9P2-F1
#
_entry.id   AF-A0A1V5Y9P2-F1
#
_cell.length_a   1.000
_cell.length_b   1.000
_cell.length_c   1.000
_cell.angle_alpha   90.00
_cell.angle_beta   90.00
_cell.angle_gamma   90.00
#
_symmetry.space_group_name_H-M   'P 1'
#
loop_
_entity.id
_entity.type
_entity.pdbx_description
1 polymer ?
#
loop_
_entity_poly.entity_id
_entity_poly.type
_entity_poly.pdbx_seq_one_letter_code
_entity_poly.pdbx_strand_id
1 'polypeptide(L)'
;MLINHVSRGGNMLLNVGPTARGEFDDRAQLRLAGLAHWMRRHDCAIYGCTVAPAWAKEPENCRYTYNPARQRLYVHCLVWPFSTLLLPGLAGKLRHAQLLSDRSEITFHESGADVILALHGTTILSERMRVPRPVMRKPKVGIPVIELILK
;
A
#
# COMPACT_ATOMS: atom_id res chain seq x y z
N MET A 1 -3.10 12.03 -5.01
CA MET A 1 -2.14 12.77 -5.85
C MET A 1 -0.72 12.24 -5.65
N LEU A 2 -0.10 12.42 -4.48
CA LEU A 2 1.28 11.97 -4.20
C LEU A 2 1.57 10.54 -4.73
N ILE A 3 0.78 9.57 -4.28
CA ILE A 3 0.91 8.16 -4.68
C ILE A 3 0.89 7.98 -6.20
N ASN A 4 -0.05 8.63 -6.91
CA ASN A 4 -0.18 8.51 -8.36
C ASN A 4 1.04 9.07 -9.13
N HIS A 5 1.71 10.09 -8.59
CA HIS A 5 2.91 10.64 -9.23
C HIS A 5 4.11 9.72 -9.00
N VAL A 6 4.31 9.28 -7.76
CA VAL A 6 5.42 8.38 -7.40
C VAL A 6 5.29 7.02 -8.09
N SER A 7 4.07 6.48 -8.21
CA SER A 7 3.81 5.22 -8.91
C SER A 7 4.16 5.27 -10.41
N ARG A 8 4.36 6.47 -10.95
CA ARG A 8 4.73 6.71 -12.35
C ARG A 8 6.15 7.28 -12.48
N GLY A 9 6.96 7.19 -11.43
CA GLY A 9 8.34 7.69 -11.41
C GLY A 9 8.45 9.22 -11.35
N GLY A 10 7.36 9.92 -11.03
CA GLY A 10 7.33 11.37 -10.89
C GLY A 10 7.44 11.85 -9.44
N ASN A 11 7.64 13.16 -9.28
CA ASN A 11 7.59 13.84 -7.99
C ASN A 11 6.30 14.69 -7.86
N MET A 12 5.94 15.10 -6.65
CA MET A 12 4.84 16.02 -6.39
C MET A 12 5.36 17.26 -5.66
N LEU A 13 5.32 18.41 -6.33
CA LEU A 13 5.54 19.70 -5.70
C LEU A 13 4.19 20.26 -5.24
N LEU A 14 4.02 20.42 -3.92
CA LEU A 14 2.80 20.99 -3.35
C LEU A 14 3.00 22.47 -3.05
N ASN A 15 2.33 23.31 -3.82
CA ASN A 15 2.30 24.75 -3.57
C ASN A 15 1.26 25.08 -2.50
N VAL A 16 1.60 26.02 -1.61
CA VAL A 16 0.69 26.58 -0.62
C VAL A 16 0.77 28.10 -0.69
N GLY A 17 -0.36 28.74 -0.98
CA GLY A 17 -0.47 30.20 -1.00
C GLY A 17 -0.80 30.73 0.40
N PRO A 18 -0.04 31.71 0.93
CA PRO A 18 -0.40 32.36 2.17
C PRO A 18 -1.62 33.29 1.99
N THR A 19 -2.23 33.70 3.09
CA THR A 19 -3.23 34.76 3.14
C THR A 19 -2.59 36.12 2.81
N ALA A 20 -3.41 37.15 2.62
CA ALA A 20 -2.92 38.53 2.41
C ALA A 20 -2.06 39.07 3.58
N ARG A 21 -2.10 38.42 4.74
CA ARG A 21 -1.25 38.74 5.91
C ARG A 21 0.04 37.93 5.97
N GLY A 22 0.27 37.02 5.01
CA GLY A 22 1.47 36.16 4.98
C GLY A 22 1.33 34.87 5.79
N GLU A 23 0.14 34.55 6.31
CA GLU A 23 -0.09 33.36 7.14
C GLU A 23 -0.57 32.17 6.30
N PHE A 24 -0.36 30.94 6.78
CA PHE A 24 -0.94 29.76 6.12
C PHE A 24 -2.45 29.65 6.40
N ASP A 25 -3.26 29.54 5.35
CA ASP A 25 -4.69 29.21 5.45
C ASP A 25 -4.88 27.91 6.26
N ASP A 26 -5.79 27.92 7.24
CA ASP A 26 -6.13 26.76 8.09
C ASP A 26 -6.43 25.50 7.29
N ARG A 27 -7.05 25.64 6.10
CA ARG A 27 -7.32 24.52 5.20
C ARG A 27 -6.03 23.88 4.68
N ALA A 28 -5.01 24.68 4.41
CA ALA A 28 -3.70 24.16 4.00
C ALA A 28 -3.02 23.46 5.18
N GLN A 29 -3.05 24.07 6.37
CA GLN A 29 -2.49 23.47 7.59
C GLN A 29 -3.13 22.10 7.89
N LEU A 30 -4.46 22.00 7.82
CA LEU A 30 -5.19 20.75 8.06
C LEU A 30 -4.79 19.64 7.06
N ARG A 31 -4.68 19.98 5.77
CA ARG A 31 -4.27 19.03 4.72
C ARG A 31 -2.82 18.58 4.90
N LEU A 32 -1.92 19.51 5.20
CA LEU A 32 -0.51 19.22 5.48
C LEU A 32 -0.37 18.32 6.72
N ALA A 33 -1.12 18.60 7.78
CA ALA A 33 -1.14 17.78 8.99
C ALA A 33 -1.66 16.35 8.72
N GLY A 34 -2.71 16.21 7.90
CA GLY A 34 -3.22 14.91 7.46
C GLY A 34 -2.19 14.12 6.65
N LEU A 35 -1.50 14.78 5.70
CA LEU A 35 -0.41 14.18 4.94
C LEU A 35 0.75 13.77 5.86
N ALA A 36 1.20 14.65 6.74
CA ALA A 36 2.27 14.38 7.70
C ALA A 36 1.91 13.20 8.62
N HIS A 37 0.67 13.15 9.11
CA HIS A 37 0.17 12.02 9.91
C HIS A 37 0.30 10.70 9.15
N TRP A 38 -0.14 10.67 7.89
CA TRP A 38 -0.07 9.47 7.07
C TRP A 38 1.39 9.06 6.79
N MET A 39 2.25 10.03 6.42
CA MET A 39 3.65 9.80 6.11
C MET A 39 4.43 9.16 7.25
N ARG A 40 4.13 9.45 8.53
CA ARG A 40 4.84 8.87 9.69
C ARG A 40 4.93 7.34 9.70
N ARG A 41 4.00 6.65 9.04
CA ARG A 41 3.98 5.18 8.94
C ARG A 41 4.12 4.64 7.52
N HIS A 42 4.15 5.51 6.50
CA HIS A 42 4.09 5.09 5.10
C HIS A 42 5.18 5.73 4.22
N ASP A 43 6.10 6.48 4.82
CA ASP A 43 7.18 7.19 4.13
C ASP A 43 8.04 6.28 3.24
N CYS A 44 8.34 5.05 3.69
CA CYS A 44 9.11 4.08 2.93
C CYS A 44 8.41 3.55 1.69
N ALA A 45 7.09 3.70 1.58
CA ALA A 45 6.33 3.43 0.36
C ALA A 45 6.35 4.60 -0.63
N ILE A 46 7.01 5.71 -0.29
CA ILE A 46 7.12 6.93 -1.10
C ILE A 46 8.58 7.25 -1.41
N TYR A 47 9.41 7.41 -0.39
CA TYR A 47 10.81 7.78 -0.56
C TYR A 47 11.63 6.63 -1.17
N GLY A 48 12.44 6.98 -2.18
CA GLY A 48 13.24 6.00 -2.94
C GLY A 48 12.41 5.03 -3.76
N CYS A 49 11.09 5.26 -3.86
CA CYS A 49 10.22 4.45 -4.70
C CYS A 49 10.08 5.06 -6.10
N THR A 50 9.79 4.19 -7.06
CA THR A 50 9.57 4.53 -8.47
C THR A 50 8.47 3.63 -9.06
N VAL A 51 8.31 3.70 -10.37
CA VAL A 51 7.43 2.84 -11.16
C VAL A 51 7.67 1.36 -10.85
N ALA A 52 6.57 0.61 -10.70
CA ALA A 52 6.63 -0.82 -10.50
C ALA A 52 7.20 -1.54 -11.74
N PRO A 53 7.86 -2.70 -11.58
CA PRO A 53 8.33 -3.47 -12.73
C PRO A 53 7.19 -3.82 -13.69
N ALA A 54 7.47 -3.91 -15.00
CA ALA A 54 6.45 -4.11 -16.04
C ALA A 54 5.60 -5.40 -15.86
N TRP A 55 6.13 -6.39 -15.15
CA TRP A 55 5.40 -7.62 -14.84
C TRP A 55 4.39 -7.47 -13.69
N ALA A 56 4.49 -6.42 -12.87
CA ALA A 56 3.61 -6.16 -11.73
C ALA A 56 2.42 -5.32 -12.19
N LYS A 57 1.30 -5.98 -12.49
CA LYS A 57 0.08 -5.29 -12.91
C LYS A 57 -0.68 -4.76 -11.71
N GLU A 58 -1.06 -3.49 -11.73
CA GLU A 58 -1.85 -2.88 -10.66
C GLU A 58 -3.26 -3.50 -10.61
N PRO A 59 -3.71 -3.98 -9.43
CA PRO A 59 -5.10 -4.36 -9.22
C PRO A 59 -6.03 -3.15 -9.32
N GLU A 60 -7.32 -3.41 -9.52
CA GLU A 60 -8.33 -2.35 -9.50
C GLU A 60 -8.30 -1.60 -8.15
N ASN A 61 -8.53 -0.29 -8.21
CA ASN A 61 -8.57 0.60 -7.05
C ASN A 61 -7.28 0.59 -6.19
N CYS A 62 -6.16 0.17 -6.78
CA CYS A 62 -4.85 0.15 -6.16
C CYS A 62 -3.83 0.95 -6.99
N ARG A 63 -2.72 1.33 -6.34
CA ARG A 63 -1.51 1.86 -7.00
C ARG A 63 -0.28 1.18 -6.46
N TYR A 64 0.73 1.00 -7.31
CA TYR A 64 2.00 0.43 -6.92
C TYR A 64 3.11 1.46 -6.86
N THR A 65 3.91 1.40 -5.80
CA THR A 65 5.23 2.04 -5.77
C THR A 65 6.27 0.98 -5.48
N TYR A 66 7.44 1.07 -6.09
CA TYR A 66 8.48 0.05 -5.98
C TYR A 66 9.79 0.65 -5.52
N ASN A 67 10.39 0.08 -4.48
CA ASN A 67 11.71 0.44 -4.01
C ASN A 67 12.75 -0.57 -4.53
N PRO A 68 13.56 -0.22 -5.55
CA PRO A 68 14.54 -1.13 -6.14
C PRO A 68 15.68 -1.48 -5.18
N ALA A 69 16.10 -0.55 -4.32
CA ALA A 69 17.20 -0.79 -3.38
C ALA A 69 16.83 -1.82 -2.30
N ARG A 70 15.54 -1.97 -1.98
CA ARG A 70 15.04 -2.92 -0.98
C ARG A 70 14.32 -4.12 -1.58
N GLN A 71 14.12 -4.14 -2.89
CA GLN A 71 13.26 -5.11 -3.59
C GLN A 71 11.87 -5.24 -2.97
N ARG A 72 11.26 -4.09 -2.65
CA ARG A 72 9.93 -4.01 -2.00
C ARG A 72 8.91 -3.38 -2.94
N LEU A 73 7.76 -4.04 -3.07
CA LEU A 73 6.61 -3.52 -3.80
C LEU A 73 5.55 -3.10 -2.78
N TYR A 74 5.03 -1.89 -2.92
CA TYR A 74 4.02 -1.33 -2.03
C TYR A 74 2.70 -1.19 -2.75
N VAL A 75 1.65 -1.77 -2.17
CA VAL A 75 0.28 -1.69 -2.70
C VAL A 75 -0.51 -0.66 -1.91
N HIS A 76 -0.81 0.46 -2.54
CA HIS A 76 -1.64 1.52 -1.98
C HIS A 76 -3.10 1.24 -2.29
N CYS A 77 -3.89 0.85 -1.30
CA CYS A 77 -5.31 0.53 -1.45
C CYS A 77 -6.14 1.83 -1.41
N LEU A 78 -6.48 2.39 -2.58
CA LEU A 78 -7.33 3.59 -2.66
C LEU A 78 -8.75 3.30 -2.19
N VAL A 79 -9.22 2.08 -2.46
CA VAL A 79 -10.42 1.49 -1.87
C VAL A 79 -9.99 0.23 -1.13
N TRP A 80 -10.38 0.11 0.14
CA TRP A 80 -10.02 -1.06 0.95
C TRP A 80 -10.89 -2.26 0.53
N PRO A 81 -10.31 -3.42 0.15
CA PRO A 81 -11.07 -4.58 -0.27
C PRO A 81 -11.84 -5.20 0.91
N PHE A 82 -13.00 -5.79 0.62
CA PHE A 82 -13.84 -6.39 1.67
C PHE A 82 -13.26 -7.71 2.19
N SER A 83 -12.76 -8.59 1.32
CA SER A 83 -12.33 -9.95 1.68
C SER A 83 -10.92 -10.28 1.21
N THR A 84 -10.69 -10.20 -0.10
CA THR A 84 -9.43 -10.58 -0.73
C THR A 84 -8.94 -9.50 -1.68
N LEU A 85 -7.63 -9.52 -1.95
CA LEU A 85 -7.01 -8.70 -2.98
C LEU A 85 -6.23 -9.59 -3.93
N LEU A 86 -6.65 -9.62 -5.19
CA LEU A 86 -5.95 -10.32 -6.27
C LEU A 86 -4.78 -9.46 -6.77
N LEU A 87 -3.59 -10.03 -6.82
CA LEU A 87 -2.37 -9.42 -7.32
C LEU A 87 -1.92 -10.20 -8.57
N PRO A 88 -2.21 -9.69 -9.77
CA PRO A 88 -1.95 -10.45 -11.00
C PRO A 88 -0.45 -10.58 -11.32
N GLY A 89 -0.01 -11.76 -11.73
CA GLY A 89 1.38 -11.99 -12.21
C GLY A 89 2.47 -11.97 -11.12
N LEU A 90 2.07 -12.06 -9.84
CA LEU A 90 2.98 -12.06 -8.69
C LEU A 90 3.35 -13.47 -8.18
N ALA A 91 2.75 -14.53 -8.73
CA ALA A 91 3.05 -15.89 -8.29
C ALA A 91 4.54 -16.21 -8.47
N GLY A 92 5.12 -16.93 -7.51
CA GLY A 92 6.52 -17.28 -7.48
C GLY A 92 7.47 -16.16 -7.04
N LYS A 93 7.05 -14.88 -7.08
CA LYS A 93 7.90 -13.71 -6.78
C LYS A 93 7.72 -13.16 -5.38
N LEU A 94 6.61 -13.47 -4.71
CA LEU A 94 6.31 -12.97 -3.37
C LEU A 94 6.93 -13.86 -2.29
N ARG A 95 7.68 -13.26 -1.36
CA ARG A 95 8.23 -13.95 -0.18
C ARG A 95 7.35 -13.73 1.04
N HIS A 96 6.88 -12.51 1.25
CA HIS A 96 6.13 -12.12 2.45
C HIS A 96 5.26 -10.89 2.18
N ALA A 97 4.12 -10.79 2.86
CA ALA A 97 3.20 -9.66 2.77
C ALA A 97 2.80 -9.18 4.17
N GLN A 98 2.78 -7.87 4.38
CA GLN A 98 2.36 -7.28 5.65
C GLN A 98 1.73 -5.90 5.48
N LEU A 99 0.91 -5.48 6.44
CA LEU A 99 0.44 -4.11 6.53
C LEU A 99 1.56 -3.18 6.95
N LEU A 100 1.71 -2.06 6.24
CA LEU A 100 2.75 -1.09 6.57
C LEU A 100 2.45 -0.30 7.85
N SER A 101 1.16 -0.19 8.21
CA SER A 101 0.69 0.62 9.33
C SER A 101 1.03 0.06 10.72
N ASP A 102 1.12 -1.26 10.86
CA ASP A 102 1.28 -1.96 12.14
C ASP A 102 2.15 -3.23 12.04
N ARG A 103 2.63 -3.57 10.82
CA ARG A 103 3.38 -4.79 10.50
C ARG A 103 2.59 -6.07 10.75
N SER A 104 1.27 -6.01 10.74
CA SER A 104 0.44 -7.21 10.76
C SER A 104 0.70 -8.04 9.49
N GLU A 105 1.02 -9.31 9.65
CA GLU A 105 1.29 -10.23 8.54
C GLU A 105 0.02 -10.59 7.78
N ILE A 106 0.07 -10.51 6.45
CA ILE A 106 -1.03 -10.85 5.55
C ILE A 106 -0.77 -12.23 4.95
N THR A 107 -1.76 -13.11 5.05
CA THR A 107 -1.69 -14.43 4.43
C THR A 107 -2.02 -14.32 2.95
N PHE A 108 -1.33 -15.11 2.13
CA PHE A 108 -1.55 -15.14 0.70
C PHE A 108 -1.42 -16.56 0.16
N HIS A 109 -2.11 -16.82 -0.96
CA HIS A 109 -2.02 -18.07 -1.69
C HIS A 109 -1.85 -17.78 -3.18
N GLU A 110 -1.09 -18.63 -3.84
CA GLU A 110 -0.88 -18.55 -5.28
C GLU A 110 -1.99 -19.33 -6.00
N SER A 111 -2.59 -18.73 -7.02
CA SER A 111 -3.60 -19.35 -7.88
C SER A 111 -3.21 -19.11 -9.33
N GLY A 112 -2.67 -20.13 -9.98
CA GLY A 112 -2.08 -20.00 -11.32
C GLY A 112 -0.92 -19.00 -11.34
N ALA A 113 -1.07 -17.91 -12.10
CA ALA A 113 -0.05 -16.85 -12.21
C ALA A 113 -0.23 -15.73 -11.16
N ASP A 114 -1.30 -15.77 -10.36
CA ASP A 114 -1.72 -14.66 -9.51
C ASP A 114 -1.56 -14.99 -8.03
N VAL A 115 -1.48 -13.95 -7.19
CA VAL A 115 -1.45 -14.06 -5.73
C VAL A 115 -2.73 -13.48 -5.16
N ILE A 116 -3.39 -14.22 -4.27
CA ILE A 116 -4.58 -13.76 -3.55
C ILE A 116 -4.18 -13.48 -2.11
N LEU A 117 -4.22 -12.21 -1.69
CA LEU A 117 -4.09 -11.81 -0.30
C LEU A 117 -5.43 -11.96 0.43
N ALA A 118 -5.44 -12.54 1.63
CA ALA A 118 -6.62 -12.56 2.50
C ALA A 118 -6.57 -11.40 3.49
N LEU A 119 -7.53 -10.49 3.34
CA LEU A 119 -7.64 -9.26 4.12
C LEU A 119 -8.78 -9.30 5.13
N HIS A 120 -9.73 -10.23 5.03
CA HIS A 120 -10.80 -10.35 6.02
C HIS A 120 -11.33 -11.77 6.12
N GLY A 121 -11.14 -12.40 7.28
CA GLY A 121 -11.88 -13.58 7.76
C GLY A 121 -11.99 -14.77 6.80
N THR A 122 -11.23 -14.75 5.70
CA THR A 122 -11.26 -15.79 4.70
C THR A 122 -10.27 -16.81 5.18
N THR A 123 -10.81 -17.85 5.82
CA THR A 123 -10.07 -19.09 6.04
C THR A 123 -9.72 -19.61 4.66
N ILE A 124 -8.50 -19.36 4.21
CA ILE A 124 -8.02 -19.98 3.00
C ILE A 124 -7.83 -21.44 3.39
N LEU A 125 -8.62 -22.31 2.77
CA LEU A 125 -8.65 -23.75 3.03
C LEU A 125 -7.32 -24.37 2.61
N SER A 126 -6.28 -24.19 3.42
CA SER A 126 -5.11 -25.05 3.38
C SER A 126 -5.36 -26.20 4.33
N GLU A 127 -5.38 -27.41 3.80
CA GLU A 127 -5.81 -28.65 4.48
C GLU A 127 -4.94 -29.06 5.70
N ARG A 128 -4.00 -28.23 6.19
CA ARG A 128 -2.99 -28.68 7.17
C ARG A 128 -2.75 -27.80 8.40
N MET A 129 -3.45 -26.68 8.61
CA MET A 129 -3.33 -25.97 9.90
C MET A 129 -4.50 -24.99 10.13
N ARG A 130 -5.41 -25.31 11.05
CA ARG A 130 -6.45 -24.37 11.51
C ARG A 130 -5.90 -23.51 12.66
N VAL A 131 -5.03 -22.56 12.34
CA VAL A 131 -4.78 -21.46 13.28
C VAL A 131 -5.82 -20.38 12.97
N PRO A 132 -6.71 -20.00 13.90
CA PRO A 132 -7.58 -18.85 13.70
C PRO A 132 -6.69 -17.60 13.64
N ARG A 133 -6.39 -17.16 12.41
CA ARG A 133 -5.62 -15.94 12.20
C ARG A 133 -6.55 -14.73 12.38
N PRO A 134 -6.07 -13.64 13.01
CA PRO A 134 -6.90 -12.49 13.30
C PRO A 134 -7.48 -11.91 12.02
N VAL A 135 -8.78 -11.66 12.05
CA VAL A 135 -9.48 -10.95 10.98
C VAL A 135 -8.85 -9.58 10.84
N MET A 136 -8.20 -9.34 9.69
CA MET A 136 -7.66 -8.03 9.38
C MET A 136 -8.81 -7.04 9.21
N ARG A 137 -8.81 -5.99 10.04
CA ARG A 137 -9.74 -4.86 9.92
C ARG A 137 -9.06 -3.78 9.12
N LYS A 138 -9.85 -2.97 8.39
CA LYS A 138 -9.33 -1.79 7.70
C LYS A 138 -8.49 -0.95 8.69
N PRO A 139 -7.21 -0.68 8.38
CA PRO A 139 -6.38 0.12 9.27
C PRO A 139 -6.96 1.52 9.44
N LYS A 140 -6.87 2.07 10.65
CA LYS A 140 -7.29 3.44 10.98
C LYS A 140 -6.27 4.46 10.45
N VAL A 141 -6.08 4.49 9.14
CA VAL A 141 -5.17 5.38 8.40
C VAL A 141 -5.87 5.92 7.16
N GLY A 142 -5.38 7.01 6.59
CA GLY A 142 -5.95 7.62 5.38
C GLY A 142 -6.01 6.64 4.20
N ILE A 143 -4.85 6.17 3.74
CA ILE A 143 -4.73 5.17 2.67
C ILE A 143 -3.94 3.98 3.22
N PRO A 144 -4.55 2.79 3.37
CA PRO A 144 -3.82 1.60 3.78
C PRO A 144 -2.78 1.20 2.72
N VAL A 145 -1.60 0.79 3.17
CA VAL A 145 -0.54 0.29 2.30
C VAL A 145 -0.13 -1.11 2.75
N ILE A 146 -0.04 -2.02 1.78
CA ILE A 146 0.50 -3.36 1.97
C ILE A 146 1.93 -3.38 1.44
N GLU A 147 2.87 -3.83 2.26
CA GLU A 147 4.24 -4.08 1.86
C GLU A 147 4.40 -5.53 1.41
N LEU A 148 4.91 -5.70 0.19
CA LEU A 148 5.24 -6.98 -0.42
C LEU A 148 6.76 -7.09 -0.52
N ILE A 149 7.31 -8.09 0.16
CA ILE A 149 8.73 -8.44 0.09
C ILE A 149 8.88 -9.46 -1.03
N LEU A 150 9.65 -9.11 -2.06
CA LEU A 150 9.91 -9.97 -3.21
C LEU A 150 11.06 -10.95 -2.92
N LYS A 151 11.14 -12.03 -3.71
CA LYS A 151 12.25 -12.99 -3.70
C LYS A 151 13.47 -12.47 -4.47
#